data_AF-A0A0P9YQ06-F1
#
_entry.id   AF-A0A0P9YQ06-F1
#
_cell.length_a   1.000
_cell.length_b   1.000
_cell.length_c   1.000
_cell.angle_alpha   90.00
_cell.angle_beta   90.00
_cell.angle_gamma   90.00
#
_symmetry.space_group_name_H-M   'P 1'
#
loop_
_entity.id
_entity.type
_entity.pdbx_description
1 polymer ?
#
loop_
_entity_poly.entity_id
_entity_poly.type
_entity_poly.pdbx_seq_one_letter_code
_entity_poly.pdbx_strand_id
1 'polypeptide(L)'
;MQILTVSDFEKVAVRYSTLFYSRSLKDGPKSIAYWISVFFFVLTILFMFYSLVELALGRDANTGLALIAVLFEFVGLAVWIAFYEPAYRYDKLKRSGLNISDVLCKKQDREIIKGIWLKKNLSVPPDKYFDLAKNFYEA
;
A
#
# COMPACT_ATOMS: atom_id res chain seq x y z
N MET A 1 23.94 23.56 -11.14
CA MET A 1 24.36 22.44 -10.27
C MET A 1 23.78 22.72 -8.90
N GLN A 2 22.68 22.08 -8.51
CA GLN A 2 22.10 22.28 -7.17
C GLN A 2 22.96 21.50 -6.17
N ILE A 3 23.50 22.20 -5.18
CA ILE A 3 24.23 21.59 -4.06
C ILE A 3 23.16 20.97 -3.14
N LEU A 4 22.97 19.66 -3.22
CA LEU A 4 22.09 18.91 -2.31
C LEU A 4 22.81 18.76 -0.96
N THR A 5 22.19 19.21 0.12
CA THR A 5 22.73 18.99 1.47
C THR A 5 22.40 17.58 1.95
N VAL A 6 23.14 17.06 2.94
CA VAL A 6 22.87 15.76 3.59
C VAL A 6 21.42 15.69 4.08
N SER A 7 20.93 16.78 4.67
CA SER A 7 19.56 16.88 5.19
C SER A 7 18.50 16.76 4.09
N ASP A 8 18.80 17.22 2.87
CA ASP A 8 17.87 17.12 1.74
C ASP A 8 17.83 15.70 1.20
N PHE A 9 18.98 15.02 1.16
CA PHE A 9 19.06 13.61 0.77
C PHE A 9 18.31 12.71 1.75
N GLU A 10 18.51 12.88 3.06
CA GLU A 10 17.77 12.14 4.10
C GLU A 10 16.25 12.38 3.98
N LYS A 11 15.81 13.63 3.80
CA LYS A 11 14.39 13.94 3.59
C LYS A 11 13.83 13.24 2.36
N VAL A 12 14.58 13.16 1.26
CA VAL A 12 14.17 12.46 0.05
C VAL A 12 14.15 10.95 0.26
N ALA A 13 15.14 10.37 0.95
CA ALA A 13 15.19 8.95 1.28
C ALA A 13 14.04 8.52 2.20
N VAL A 14 13.72 9.32 3.22
CA VAL A 14 12.56 9.11 4.10
C VAL A 14 11.25 9.21 3.34
N ARG A 15 11.10 10.18 2.41
CA ARG A 15 9.92 10.25 1.54
C ARG A 15 9.81 9.04 0.63
N TYR A 16 10.92 8.60 0.05
CA TYR A 16 10.98 7.43 -0.81
C TYR A 16 10.57 6.14 -0.08
N SER A 17 11.13 5.91 1.12
CA SER A 17 10.77 4.76 1.95
C SER A 17 9.29 4.82 2.37
N THR A 18 8.80 6.00 2.74
CA THR A 18 7.40 6.18 3.13
C THR A 18 6.45 5.95 1.96
N LEU A 19 6.80 6.38 0.75
CA LEU A 19 5.97 6.20 -0.45
C LEU A 19 5.92 4.75 -0.91
N PHE A 20 7.09 4.11 -1.04
CA PHE A 20 7.20 2.82 -1.71
C PHE A 20 7.23 1.62 -0.75
N TYR A 21 7.63 1.79 0.52
CA TYR A 21 7.79 0.68 1.46
C TYR A 21 6.82 0.73 2.65
N SER A 22 6.40 1.92 3.10
CA SER A 22 5.41 2.02 4.18
C SER A 22 3.99 1.68 3.70
N ARG A 23 3.39 0.65 4.32
CA ARG A 23 1.99 0.24 4.16
C ARG A 23 1.10 0.86 5.25
N SER A 24 1.08 2.18 5.37
CA SER A 24 0.16 2.85 6.31
C SER A 24 -1.20 3.09 5.68
N LEU A 25 -2.25 2.45 6.20
CA LEU A 25 -3.64 2.65 5.74
C LEU A 25 -4.27 3.98 6.20
N LYS A 26 -3.59 4.74 7.07
CA LYS A 26 -4.17 5.88 7.79
C LYS A 26 -4.68 7.00 6.88
N ASP A 27 -4.13 7.12 5.67
CA ASP A 27 -4.43 8.21 4.72
C ASP A 27 -5.09 7.75 3.42
N GLY A 28 -5.61 6.51 3.39
CA GLY A 28 -6.19 5.92 2.18
C GLY A 28 -7.50 6.54 1.71
N PRO A 29 -7.79 6.55 0.40
CA PRO A 29 -9.05 7.08 -0.12
C PRO A 29 -10.22 6.21 0.32
N LYS A 30 -11.29 6.78 0.87
CA LYS A 30 -12.52 6.04 1.24
C LYS A 30 -13.40 5.74 0.01
N SER A 31 -12.84 5.00 -0.94
CA SER A 31 -13.51 4.65 -2.20
C SER A 31 -14.63 3.61 -1.99
N ILE A 32 -15.47 3.40 -3.00
CA ILE A 32 -16.52 2.36 -2.93
C ILE A 32 -15.89 0.97 -2.68
N ALA A 33 -14.76 0.66 -3.33
CA ALA A 33 -14.03 -0.59 -3.13
C ALA A 33 -13.53 -0.78 -1.69
N TYR A 34 -13.16 0.30 -1.00
CA TYR A 34 -12.83 0.26 0.43
C TYR A 34 -14.03 -0.22 1.24
N TRP A 35 -15.18 0.43 1.06
CA TRP A 35 -16.39 0.12 1.82
C TRP A 35 -16.90 -1.29 1.53
N ILE A 36 -16.83 -1.75 0.27
CA ILE A 36 -17.17 -3.13 -0.10
C ILE A 36 -16.24 -4.12 0.61
N SER A 37 -14.92 -3.88 0.59
CA SER A 37 -13.96 -4.80 1.24
C SER A 37 -14.16 -4.82 2.75
N VAL A 38 -14.33 -3.66 3.38
CA VAL A 38 -14.61 -3.55 4.83
C VAL A 38 -15.91 -4.26 5.19
N PHE A 39 -16.96 -4.11 4.38
CA PHE A 39 -18.22 -4.80 4.59
C PHE A 39 -18.03 -6.33 4.62
N PHE A 40 -17.29 -6.89 3.67
CA PHE A 40 -16.98 -8.32 3.66
C PHE A 40 -16.13 -8.77 4.86
N PHE A 41 -15.15 -7.98 5.29
CA PHE A 41 -14.39 -8.28 6.51
C PHE A 41 -15.25 -8.22 7.77
N VAL A 42 -16.18 -7.27 7.87
CA VAL A 42 -17.12 -7.20 8.99
C VAL A 42 -18.04 -8.42 9.00
N LEU A 43 -18.55 -8.85 7.84
CA LEU A 43 -19.33 -10.09 7.73
C LEU A 43 -18.51 -11.31 8.16
N THR A 44 -17.24 -11.40 7.76
CA THR A 44 -16.33 -12.47 8.20
C THR A 44 -16.27 -12.55 9.73
N ILE A 45 -16.05 -11.40 10.39
CA ILE A 45 -15.98 -11.32 11.85
C ILE A 45 -17.30 -11.72 12.49
N LEU A 46 -18.44 -11.24 11.97
CA LEU A 46 -19.76 -11.56 12.52
C LEU A 46 -20.07 -13.06 12.44
N PHE A 47 -19.78 -13.70 11.30
CA PHE A 47 -20.04 -15.13 11.11
C PHE A 47 -19.09 -16.00 11.94
N MET A 48 -17.80 -15.62 12.04
CA MET A 48 -16.84 -16.28 12.94
C MET A 48 -17.27 -16.15 14.40
N PHE A 49 -17.69 -14.95 14.82
CA PHE A 49 -18.14 -14.71 16.19
C PHE A 49 -19.40 -15.52 16.51
N TYR A 50 -20.37 -15.58 15.60
CA TYR A 50 -21.56 -16.39 15.79
C TYR A 50 -21.23 -17.89 15.90
N SER A 51 -20.32 -18.40 15.05
CA SER A 51 -19.85 -19.79 15.12
C SER A 51 -19.21 -20.12 16.47
N LEU A 52 -18.40 -19.20 17.01
CA LEU A 52 -17.78 -19.34 18.33
C LEU A 52 -18.80 -19.27 19.48
N VAL A 53 -19.83 -18.43 19.36
CA VAL A 53 -20.91 -18.34 20.35
C VAL A 53 -21.72 -19.64 20.39
N GLU A 54 -22.02 -20.24 19.23
CA GLU A 54 -22.69 -21.56 19.21
C GLU A 54 -21.86 -22.64 19.90
N LEU A 55 -20.55 -22.66 19.67
CA LEU A 55 -19.62 -23.55 20.35
C LEU A 55 -19.60 -23.31 21.88
N ALA A 56 -19.61 -22.05 22.32
CA ALA A 56 -19.62 -21.68 23.74
C ALA A 56 -20.94 -22.04 24.45
N LEU A 57 -22.04 -22.13 23.71
CA LEU A 57 -23.35 -22.56 24.21
C LEU A 57 -23.49 -24.09 24.30
N GLY A 58 -22.41 -24.84 24.06
CA GLY A 58 -22.40 -26.31 24.13
C GLY A 58 -23.03 -26.99 22.92
N ARG A 59 -23.25 -26.24 21.83
CA ARG A 59 -23.64 -26.81 20.52
C ARG A 59 -22.37 -27.10 19.72
N ASP A 60 -22.51 -27.95 18.70
CA ASP A 60 -21.40 -28.21 17.78
C ASP A 60 -21.00 -26.92 17.05
N ALA A 61 -19.70 -26.73 16.85
CA ALA A 61 -19.19 -25.63 16.04
C ALA A 61 -19.82 -25.71 14.64
N ASN A 62 -20.53 -24.65 14.26
CA ASN A 62 -21.22 -24.60 12.98
C ASN A 62 -20.20 -24.35 11.87
N THR A 63 -19.70 -25.45 11.30
CA THR A 63 -18.74 -25.49 10.19
C THR A 63 -19.28 -24.80 8.94
N GLY A 64 -20.60 -24.76 8.76
CA GLY A 64 -21.24 -24.00 7.67
C GLY A 64 -21.01 -22.50 7.79
N LEU A 65 -21.17 -21.94 9.00
CA LEU A 65 -20.91 -20.52 9.26
C LEU A 65 -19.43 -20.17 9.13
N ALA A 66 -18.53 -21.05 9.58
CA ALA A 66 -17.09 -20.88 9.41
C ALA A 66 -16.70 -20.85 7.92
N LEU A 67 -17.26 -21.74 7.10
CA LEU A 67 -17.03 -21.76 5.66
C LEU A 67 -17.52 -20.46 4.99
N ILE A 68 -18.70 -19.98 5.36
CA ILE A 68 -19.25 -18.71 4.86
C ILE A 68 -18.35 -17.53 5.25
N ALA A 69 -17.82 -17.51 6.46
CA ALA A 69 -16.87 -16.48 6.90
C ALA A 69 -15.60 -16.47 6.03
N VAL A 70 -15.01 -17.64 5.76
CA VAL A 70 -13.84 -17.77 4.89
C VAL A 70 -14.13 -17.26 3.47
N LEU A 71 -15.32 -17.54 2.93
CA LEU A 71 -15.72 -17.02 1.62
C LEU A 71 -15.81 -15.50 1.62
N PHE A 72 -16.40 -14.90 2.66
CA PHE A 72 -16.44 -13.44 2.78
C PHE A 72 -15.05 -12.83 2.91
N GLU A 73 -14.14 -13.45 3.67
CA GLU A 73 -12.76 -12.99 3.78
C GLU A 73 -12.07 -13.00 2.43
N PHE A 74 -12.25 -14.09 1.67
CA PHE A 74 -11.65 -14.25 0.35
C PHE A 74 -12.16 -13.20 -0.64
N VAL A 75 -13.48 -12.92 -0.64
CA VAL A 75 -14.07 -11.87 -1.48
C VAL A 75 -13.58 -10.49 -1.03
N GLY A 76 -13.52 -10.23 0.28
CA GLY A 76 -12.99 -8.97 0.83
C GLY A 76 -11.55 -8.72 0.41
N LEU A 77 -10.69 -9.73 0.51
CA LEU A 77 -9.29 -9.70 0.06
C LEU A 77 -9.19 -9.50 -1.45
N ALA A 78 -10.00 -10.21 -2.24
CA ALA A 78 -10.00 -10.09 -3.69
C ALA A 78 -10.37 -8.66 -4.12
N VAL A 79 -11.43 -8.10 -3.54
CA VAL A 79 -11.84 -6.71 -3.82
C VAL A 79 -10.77 -5.72 -3.37
N TRP A 80 -10.15 -5.98 -2.21
CA TRP A 80 -9.10 -5.13 -1.69
C TRP A 80 -7.89 -5.08 -2.60
N ILE A 81 -7.35 -6.23 -2.99
CA ILE A 81 -6.13 -6.35 -3.81
C ILE A 81 -6.39 -5.86 -5.23
N ALA A 82 -7.53 -6.21 -5.83
CA ALA A 82 -7.82 -5.90 -7.23
C ALA A 82 -8.25 -4.44 -7.46
N PHE A 83 -8.93 -3.82 -6.50
CA PHE A 83 -9.55 -2.50 -6.71
C PHE A 83 -9.10 -1.44 -5.70
N TYR A 84 -9.09 -1.77 -4.40
CA TYR A 84 -8.75 -0.78 -3.38
C TYR A 84 -7.26 -0.43 -3.36
N GLU A 85 -6.39 -1.44 -3.30
CA GLU A 85 -4.95 -1.24 -3.20
C GLU A 85 -4.37 -0.44 -4.40
N PRO A 86 -4.78 -0.69 -5.67
CA PRO A 86 -4.37 0.13 -6.80
C PRO A 86 -4.82 1.59 -6.65
N ALA A 87 -6.08 1.83 -6.26
CA ALA A 87 -6.62 3.17 -6.06
C ALA A 87 -5.92 3.92 -4.92
N TYR A 88 -5.64 3.22 -3.82
CA TYR A 88 -4.87 3.74 -2.69
C TYR A 88 -3.46 4.15 -3.12
N ARG A 89 -2.74 3.28 -3.85
CA ARG A 89 -1.38 3.57 -4.32
C ARG A 89 -1.35 4.74 -5.29
N TYR A 90 -2.33 4.82 -6.20
CA TYR A 90 -2.47 5.94 -7.12
C TYR A 90 -2.66 7.26 -6.38
N ASP A 91 -3.59 7.31 -5.41
CA ASP A 91 -3.85 8.53 -4.64
C ASP A 91 -2.63 8.96 -3.82
N LYS A 92 -1.92 7.99 -3.21
CA LYS A 92 -0.68 8.24 -2.47
C LYS A 92 0.42 8.82 -3.37
N LEU A 93 0.60 8.29 -4.57
CA LEU A 93 1.56 8.81 -5.55
C LEU A 93 1.15 10.21 -6.06
N LYS A 94 -0.13 10.42 -6.33
CA LYS A 94 -0.67 11.72 -6.75
C LYS A 94 -0.44 12.79 -5.68
N ARG A 95 -0.72 12.50 -4.41
CA ARG A 95 -0.44 13.41 -3.28
C ARG A 95 1.04 13.75 -3.12
N SER A 96 1.94 12.84 -3.53
CA SER A 96 3.39 13.10 -3.55
C SER A 96 3.86 13.93 -4.76
N GLY A 97 2.93 14.45 -5.57
CA GLY A 97 3.24 15.27 -6.74
C GLY A 97 3.62 14.47 -7.98
N LEU A 98 3.45 13.14 -7.96
CA LEU A 98 3.71 12.28 -9.11
C LEU A 98 2.41 12.10 -9.90
N ASN A 99 2.21 12.96 -10.92
CA ASN A 99 1.03 12.91 -11.78
C ASN A 99 1.24 11.87 -12.88
N ILE A 100 1.22 10.59 -12.50
CA ILE A 100 1.35 9.46 -13.44
C ILE A 100 -0.04 9.12 -13.98
N SER A 101 -0.12 8.70 -15.24
CA SER A 101 -1.35 8.13 -15.80
C SER A 101 -1.84 6.92 -14.99
N ASP A 102 -3.13 6.86 -14.71
CA ASP A 102 -3.81 5.76 -14.00
C ASP A 102 -3.50 4.38 -14.64
N VAL A 103 -3.22 4.36 -15.96
CA VAL A 103 -2.83 3.16 -16.72
C VAL A 103 -1.46 2.62 -16.31
N LEU A 104 -0.48 3.49 -16.03
CA LEU A 104 0.87 3.11 -15.59
C LEU A 104 0.84 2.61 -14.14
N CYS A 105 -0.05 3.16 -13.30
CA CYS A 105 -0.23 2.71 -11.92
C CYS A 105 -0.93 1.34 -11.84
N LYS A 106 -1.90 1.07 -12.73
CA LYS A 106 -2.60 -0.23 -12.83
C LYS A 106 -1.73 -1.36 -13.39
N LYS A 107 -0.79 -1.07 -14.29
CA LYS A 107 0.07 -2.08 -14.94
C LYS A 107 1.18 -2.68 -14.06
N GLN A 108 1.28 -2.27 -12.79
CA GLN A 108 2.09 -2.94 -11.79
C GLN A 108 3.63 -2.82 -11.95
N ASP A 109 4.16 -1.89 -12.74
CA ASP A 109 5.61 -1.73 -12.87
C ASP A 109 6.18 -0.79 -11.79
N ARG A 110 6.35 -1.35 -10.58
CA ARG A 110 6.82 -0.64 -9.39
C ARG A 110 8.20 -0.01 -9.62
N GLU A 111 9.07 -0.66 -10.38
CA GLU A 111 10.42 -0.17 -10.65
C GLU A 111 10.42 1.02 -11.61
N ILE A 112 9.56 1.02 -12.63
CA ILE A 112 9.38 2.17 -13.52
C ILE A 112 8.88 3.39 -12.72
N ILE A 113 7.88 3.21 -11.85
CA ILE A 113 7.33 4.30 -11.03
C ILE A 113 8.38 4.87 -10.06
N LYS A 114 9.16 3.99 -9.41
CA LYS A 114 10.28 4.40 -8.55
C LYS A 114 11.30 5.23 -9.33
N GLY A 115 11.69 4.79 -10.52
CA GLY A 115 12.63 5.51 -11.39
C GLY A 115 12.11 6.89 -11.81
N ILE A 116 10.84 7.00 -12.20
CA ILE A 116 10.19 8.29 -12.54
C ILE A 116 10.20 9.23 -11.32
N TRP A 117 9.88 8.72 -10.13
CA TRP A 117 9.89 9.52 -8.90
C TRP A 117 11.30 9.98 -8.53
N LEU A 118 12.30 9.09 -8.62
CA LEU A 118 13.69 9.40 -8.32
C LEU A 118 14.21 10.50 -9.26
N LYS A 119 14.00 10.36 -10.57
CA LYS A 119 14.43 11.34 -11.58
C LYS A 119 13.82 12.72 -11.36
N LYS A 120 12.59 12.78 -10.84
CA LYS A 120 11.89 14.03 -10.54
C LYS A 120 12.40 14.71 -9.26
N ASN A 121 12.76 13.94 -8.24
CA ASN A 121 13.12 14.47 -6.92
C ASN A 121 14.64 14.61 -6.69
N LEU A 122 15.44 13.83 -7.42
CA LEU A 122 16.90 13.90 -7.45
C LEU A 122 17.33 14.16 -8.90
N SER A 123 17.47 15.43 -9.25
CA SER A 123 18.04 15.86 -10.55
C SER A 123 19.55 15.73 -10.52
N VAL A 124 20.04 14.52 -10.24
CA VAL A 124 21.45 14.18 -10.19
C VAL A 124 21.78 13.30 -11.40
N PRO A 125 22.89 13.54 -12.11
CA PRO A 125 23.36 12.65 -13.18
C PRO A 125 23.57 11.23 -12.63
N PRO A 126 23.18 10.15 -13.35
CA PRO A 126 23.32 8.75 -12.90
C PRO A 126 24.73 8.40 -12.42
N ASP A 127 25.72 9.00 -13.06
CA ASP A 127 27.16 8.94 -12.81
C ASP A 127 27.58 9.54 -11.47
N LYS A 128 26.80 10.43 -10.85
CA LYS A 128 27.12 11.07 -9.56
C LYS A 128 26.37 10.51 -8.35
N TYR A 129 25.47 9.55 -8.56
CA TYR A 129 24.75 8.90 -7.45
C TYR A 129 25.68 8.05 -6.58
N PHE A 130 26.59 7.30 -7.20
CA PHE A 130 27.57 6.49 -6.48
C PHE A 130 28.58 7.36 -5.73
N ASP A 131 29.02 8.47 -6.32
CA ASP A 131 29.92 9.42 -5.65
C ASP A 131 29.23 10.12 -4.46
N LEU A 132 27.93 10.44 -4.56
CA LEU A 132 27.16 10.93 -3.42
C LEU A 132 27.06 9.87 -2.33
N ALA A 133 26.64 8.64 -2.67
CA ALA A 133 26.51 7.55 -1.70
C ALA A 133 27.85 7.18 -1.02
N LYS A 134 28.95 7.22 -1.77
CA LYS A 134 30.31 6.94 -1.28
C LYS A 134 30.80 8.03 -0.34
N ASN A 135 30.61 9.31 -0.71
CA ASN A 135 30.93 10.44 0.16
C ASN A 135 30.10 10.47 1.46
N PHE A 136 28.95 9.79 1.52
CA PHE A 136 28.13 9.68 2.73
C PHE A 136 28.50 8.51 3.65
N TYR A 137 29.17 7.46 3.13
CA TYR A 137 29.56 6.29 3.93
C TYR A 137 31.00 6.37 4.44
N GLU A 138 31.83 7.20 3.81
CA GLU A 138 33.26 7.40 4.14
C GLU A 138 33.53 8.70 4.93
N ALA A 139 32.49 9.41 5.40
CA ALA A 139 32.59 10.57 6.31
C ALA A 139 32.15 10.19 7.73
#